data_AF-A0A9P0L9G9-F1
#
_entry.id   AF-A0A9P0L9G9-F1
#
_cell.length_a   1.000
_cell.length_b   1.000
_cell.length_c   1.000
_cell.angle_alpha   90.00
_cell.angle_beta   90.00
_cell.angle_gamma   90.00
#
_symmetry.space_group_name_H-M   'P 1'
#
loop_
_entity.id
_entity.type
_entity.pdbx_description
1 polymer ?
#
loop_
_entity_poly.entity_id
_entity_poly.type
_entity_poly.pdbx_seq_one_letter_code
_entity_poly.pdbx_strand_id
1 'polypeptide(L)'
;MEVVDSYGNWPSLSQLKSALEVILQESEEYENPIGVLTTEHRDNWHKAYTELNKDPQNARSLKELASALFLVALDNPMPKCSGDNWRSTASKQFIHGGGSRGNSGNRWFDKTLQFVIGEDGTVGLTYEHSPSEGQPIAVMTDFLTEYIKSDQAYNLPDTKNDCYPEKLNFNINETIANYIHSANVNVDKLVDNLDMASFQFKCFGKNFVKLHQLSPDSFVQMAIQLAFYRIHRVPGAQYESASTRKFIHGRTETIRSCSIESVQFAKTMLDTGKTVADKVAALKEAVIKHKEYAQQVSRPSIYTLFLEYPLRFDVC
;
A
#
# COMPACT_ATOMS: atom_id res chain seq x y z
N MET A 1 -5.90 15.49 17.17
CA MET A 1 -6.47 16.75 16.63
C MET A 1 -7.92 16.47 16.27
N GLU A 2 -8.84 17.15 16.94
CA GLU A 2 -10.26 17.09 16.56
C GLU A 2 -10.48 17.86 15.25
N VAL A 3 -11.29 17.28 14.36
CA VAL A 3 -11.57 17.84 13.01
C VAL A 3 -13.04 18.16 12.80
N VAL A 4 -13.83 18.12 13.88
CA VAL A 4 -15.25 18.48 13.92
C VAL A 4 -15.48 19.21 15.24
N ASP A 5 -16.10 20.39 15.19
CA ASP A 5 -16.39 21.17 16.40
C ASP A 5 -17.55 20.55 17.22
N SER A 6 -17.81 21.14 18.40
CA SER A 6 -18.89 20.70 19.29
C SER A 6 -20.30 20.78 18.69
N TYR A 7 -20.48 21.44 17.54
CA TYR A 7 -21.73 21.59 16.81
C TYR A 7 -21.80 20.72 15.55
N GLY A 8 -20.75 19.95 15.23
CA GLY A 8 -20.70 19.10 14.04
C GLY A 8 -20.18 19.79 12.78
N ASN A 9 -19.59 20.99 12.90
CA ASN A 9 -19.04 21.73 11.76
C ASN A 9 -17.58 21.37 11.49
N TRP A 10 -17.20 21.44 10.21
CA TRP A 10 -15.82 21.25 9.76
C TRP A 10 -15.03 22.55 9.89
N PRO A 11 -13.80 22.54 10.45
CA PRO A 11 -12.97 23.72 10.55
C PRO A 11 -12.55 24.24 9.18
N SER A 12 -12.28 25.54 9.08
CA SER A 12 -11.75 26.15 7.88
C SER A 12 -10.30 25.71 7.61
N LEU A 13 -9.82 25.97 6.39
CA LEU A 13 -8.44 25.67 6.02
C LEU A 13 -7.42 26.46 6.87
N SER A 14 -7.74 27.71 7.23
CA SER A 14 -6.89 28.53 8.11
C SER A 14 -6.78 27.94 9.51
N GLN A 15 -7.89 27.43 10.06
CA GLN A 15 -7.89 26.77 11.37
C GLN A 15 -7.08 25.46 11.34
N LEU A 16 -7.27 24.62 10.33
CA LEU A 16 -6.47 23.39 10.16
C LEU A 16 -4.98 23.71 10.01
N LYS A 17 -4.62 24.74 9.24
CA LYS A 17 -3.24 25.19 9.09
C LYS A 17 -2.65 25.62 10.43
N SER A 18 -3.36 26.46 11.19
CA SER A 18 -2.89 26.92 12.50
C SER A 18 -2.71 25.75 13.48
N ALA A 19 -3.61 24.77 13.47
CA ALA A 19 -3.48 23.57 14.30
C ALA A 19 -2.24 22.74 13.92
N LEU A 20 -1.94 22.58 12.62
CA LEU A 20 -0.73 21.90 12.16
C LEU A 20 0.54 22.67 12.51
N GLU A 21 0.53 24.01 12.47
CA GLU A 21 1.65 24.84 12.91
C GLU A 21 1.95 24.62 14.40
N VAL A 22 0.93 24.52 15.25
CA VAL A 22 1.10 24.18 16.69
C VAL A 22 1.70 22.79 16.85
N ILE A 23 1.21 21.79 16.11
CA ILE A 23 1.75 20.41 16.17
C ILE A 23 3.24 20.39 15.80
N LEU A 24 3.64 21.14 14.76
CA LEU A 24 5.04 21.24 14.36
C LEU A 24 5.91 21.88 15.45
N GLN A 25 5.43 22.95 16.08
CA GLN A 25 6.15 23.62 17.18
C GLN A 25 6.31 22.71 18.41
N GLU A 26 5.28 21.94 18.76
CA GLU A 26 5.31 21.02 19.92
C GLU A 26 6.10 19.71 19.67
N SER A 27 6.53 19.48 18.43
CA SER A 27 7.27 18.27 18.00
C SER A 27 8.72 18.54 17.58
N GLU A 28 9.27 19.73 17.86
CA GLU A 28 10.67 20.05 17.58
C GLU A 28 11.67 19.19 18.37
N GLU A 29 11.29 18.73 19.57
CA GLU A 29 12.12 17.86 20.39
C GLU A 29 11.99 16.38 19.96
N TYR A 30 13.13 15.74 19.70
CA TYR A 30 13.16 14.33 19.35
C TYR A 30 12.85 13.46 20.58
N GLU A 31 11.74 12.73 20.51
CA GLU A 31 11.34 11.73 21.50
C GLU A 31 11.55 10.30 21.01
N ASN A 32 11.36 9.32 21.90
CA ASN A 32 11.48 7.91 21.56
C ASN A 32 10.46 7.53 20.46
N PRO A 33 10.87 6.86 19.36
CA PRO A 33 10.02 6.59 18.21
C PRO A 33 9.08 5.39 18.45
N ILE A 34 8.08 5.53 19.32
CA ILE A 34 7.19 4.44 19.74
C ILE A 34 6.45 3.80 18.57
N GLY A 35 6.14 4.58 17.54
CA GLY A 35 5.52 4.09 16.31
C GLY A 35 6.28 2.94 15.65
N VAL A 36 7.62 2.89 15.81
CA VAL A 36 8.45 1.82 15.23
C VAL A 36 8.09 0.44 15.77
N LEU A 37 7.52 0.34 16.97
CA LEU A 37 7.07 -0.93 17.54
C LEU A 37 6.02 -1.63 16.67
N THR A 38 5.27 -0.87 15.88
CA THR A 38 4.25 -1.42 14.96
C THR A 38 4.85 -2.06 13.69
N THR A 39 6.17 -1.94 13.47
CA THR A 39 6.91 -2.59 12.37
C THR A 39 7.37 -4.02 12.70
N GLU A 40 7.27 -4.42 13.97
CA GLU A 40 7.77 -5.71 14.44
C GLU A 40 6.96 -6.90 13.94
N HIS A 41 7.55 -8.09 14.10
CA HIS A 41 6.79 -9.33 13.95
C HIS A 41 5.55 -9.30 14.86
N ARG A 42 4.39 -9.74 14.36
CA ARG A 42 3.10 -9.59 15.06
C ARG A 42 3.11 -10.14 16.49
N ASP A 43 3.81 -11.25 16.74
CA ASP A 43 3.96 -11.82 18.09
C ASP A 43 4.81 -10.94 19.03
N ASN A 44 5.87 -10.31 18.50
CA ASN A 44 6.72 -9.41 19.28
C ASN A 44 5.98 -8.11 19.55
N TRP A 45 5.32 -7.58 18.52
CA TRP A 45 4.47 -6.41 18.65
C TRP A 45 3.37 -6.65 19.69
N HIS A 46 2.69 -7.80 19.67
CA HIS A 46 1.68 -8.13 20.68
C HIS A 46 2.22 -8.08 22.12
N LYS A 47 3.44 -8.57 22.36
CA LYS A 47 4.08 -8.50 23.69
C LYS A 47 4.39 -7.05 24.08
N ALA A 48 4.97 -6.26 23.18
CA ALA A 48 5.27 -4.85 23.41
C ALA A 48 4.00 -4.00 23.62
N TYR A 49 2.95 -4.24 22.84
CA TYR A 49 1.63 -3.62 22.99
C TYR A 49 1.03 -3.95 24.36
N THR A 50 1.11 -5.20 24.80
CA THR A 50 0.63 -5.62 26.12
C THR A 50 1.38 -4.91 27.25
N GLU A 51 2.70 -4.72 27.12
CA GLU A 51 3.50 -3.96 28.09
C GLU A 51 3.13 -2.48 28.11
N LEU A 52 3.00 -1.84 26.93
CA LEU A 52 2.55 -0.45 26.81
C LEU A 52 1.20 -0.23 27.51
N ASN A 53 0.26 -1.15 27.32
CA ASN A 53 -1.11 -1.01 27.82
C ASN A 53 -1.25 -1.18 29.36
N LYS A 54 -0.16 -1.55 30.07
CA LYS A 54 -0.16 -1.61 31.54
C LYS A 54 -0.19 -0.23 32.20
N ASP A 55 0.38 0.77 31.54
CA ASP A 55 0.37 2.15 32.02
C ASP A 55 -0.94 2.84 31.60
N PRO A 56 -1.70 3.45 32.52
CA PRO A 56 -2.99 4.10 32.19
C PRO A 56 -2.89 5.25 31.18
N GLN A 57 -1.80 6.01 31.20
CA GLN A 57 -1.56 7.11 30.25
C GLN A 57 -1.29 6.56 28.86
N ASN A 58 -0.44 5.53 28.75
CA ASN A 58 -0.19 4.84 27.49
C ASN A 58 -1.47 4.21 26.92
N ALA A 59 -2.26 3.54 27.76
CA ALA A 59 -3.53 2.93 27.36
C ALA A 59 -4.52 3.97 26.79
N ARG A 60 -4.58 5.17 27.40
CA ARG A 60 -5.35 6.30 26.85
C ARG A 60 -4.84 6.70 25.47
N SER A 61 -3.54 6.96 25.31
CA SER A 61 -2.94 7.33 24.03
C SER A 61 -3.14 6.27 22.93
N LEU A 62 -3.00 4.98 23.27
CA LEU A 62 -3.29 3.86 22.37
C LEU A 62 -4.75 3.84 21.91
N LYS A 63 -5.69 4.13 22.83
CA LYS A 63 -7.11 4.22 22.50
C LYS A 63 -7.39 5.37 21.54
N GLU A 64 -6.81 6.54 21.77
CA GLU A 64 -6.95 7.70 20.87
C GLU A 64 -6.41 7.39 19.46
N LEU A 65 -5.23 6.75 19.37
CA LEU A 65 -4.67 6.32 18.08
C LEU A 65 -5.60 5.32 17.37
N ALA A 66 -6.18 4.37 18.11
CA ALA A 66 -7.11 3.39 17.57
C ALA A 66 -8.42 4.03 17.08
N SER A 67 -8.98 5.01 17.82
CA SER A 67 -10.24 5.69 17.48
C SER A 67 -10.12 6.82 16.46
N ALA A 68 -8.91 7.34 16.21
CA ALA A 68 -8.70 8.40 15.22
C ALA A 68 -9.29 8.04 13.83
N LEU A 69 -9.72 9.01 13.03
CA LEU A 69 -10.27 8.72 11.69
C LEU A 69 -9.21 8.16 10.75
N PHE A 70 -8.04 8.78 10.75
CA PHE A 70 -6.84 8.42 9.99
C PHE A 70 -5.63 9.12 10.64
N LEU A 71 -4.43 8.83 10.18
CA LEU A 71 -3.22 9.56 10.59
C LEU A 71 -2.68 10.40 9.44
N VAL A 72 -2.00 11.48 9.80
CA VAL A 72 -1.21 12.31 8.89
C VAL A 72 0.21 12.34 9.42
N ALA A 73 1.14 11.73 8.69
CA ALA A 73 2.56 11.74 8.99
C ALA A 73 3.24 12.89 8.23
N LEU A 74 3.75 13.86 8.98
CA LEU A 74 4.55 14.96 8.46
C LEU A 74 6.01 14.51 8.45
N ASP A 75 6.54 14.21 7.27
CA ASP A 75 7.79 13.48 7.11
C ASP A 75 8.97 14.39 6.81
N ASN A 76 10.10 14.06 7.43
CA ASN A 76 11.40 14.59 7.05
C ASN A 76 11.87 13.98 5.71
N PRO A 77 12.83 14.60 5.01
CA PRO A 77 13.41 14.03 3.81
C PRO A 77 14.00 12.64 4.05
N MET A 78 13.76 11.71 3.11
CA MET A 78 14.29 10.35 3.19
C MET A 78 15.82 10.31 3.12
N PRO A 79 16.46 9.36 3.83
CA PRO A 79 17.88 9.07 3.64
C PRO A 79 18.18 8.76 2.17
N LYS A 80 19.26 9.34 1.62
CA LYS A 80 19.62 9.14 0.22
C LYS A 80 20.18 7.72 0.01
N CYS A 81 19.48 6.90 -0.75
CA CYS A 81 19.99 5.63 -1.25
C CYS A 81 20.61 5.82 -2.64
N SER A 82 21.84 5.33 -2.84
CA SER A 82 22.52 5.45 -4.14
C SER A 82 21.79 4.67 -5.23
N GLY A 83 21.50 5.30 -6.36
CA GLY A 83 20.92 4.65 -7.54
C GLY A 83 19.39 4.66 -7.61
N ASP A 84 18.70 5.03 -6.53
CA ASP A 84 17.25 5.21 -6.55
C ASP A 84 16.87 6.47 -7.34
N ASN A 85 15.84 6.36 -8.17
CA ASN A 85 15.15 7.52 -8.71
C ASN A 85 14.10 8.01 -7.69
N TRP A 86 13.63 9.25 -7.85
CA TRP A 86 12.70 9.87 -6.90
C TRP A 86 11.42 9.04 -6.65
N ARG A 87 10.91 8.30 -7.66
CA ARG A 87 9.72 7.44 -7.48
C ARG A 87 10.03 6.23 -6.62
N SER A 88 11.21 5.64 -6.79
CA SER A 88 11.64 4.54 -5.92
C SER A 88 11.80 5.04 -4.48
N THR A 89 12.41 6.21 -4.28
CA THR A 89 12.54 6.83 -2.95
C THR A 89 11.18 7.11 -2.32
N ALA A 90 10.25 7.72 -3.06
CA ALA A 90 8.89 8.00 -2.58
C ALA A 90 8.12 6.72 -2.23
N SER A 91 8.18 5.70 -3.09
CA SER A 91 7.54 4.42 -2.80
C SER A 91 8.12 3.74 -1.54
N LYS A 92 9.44 3.82 -1.29
CA LYS A 92 10.08 3.31 -0.07
C LYS A 92 9.62 4.10 1.18
N GLN A 93 9.48 5.41 1.06
CA GLN A 93 8.94 6.27 2.12
C GLN A 93 7.52 5.87 2.54
N PHE A 94 6.66 5.56 1.57
CA PHE A 94 5.29 5.13 1.84
C PHE A 94 5.22 3.71 2.39
N ILE A 95 6.06 2.79 1.91
CA ILE A 95 6.03 1.39 2.36
C ILE A 95 6.55 1.25 3.79
N HIS A 96 7.72 1.82 4.09
CA HIS A 96 8.41 1.54 5.35
C HIS A 96 8.97 2.78 6.03
N GLY A 97 9.04 3.94 5.36
CA GLY A 97 9.52 5.19 5.98
C GLY A 97 11.05 5.32 6.05
N GLY A 98 11.83 4.37 5.56
CA GLY A 98 13.29 4.51 5.44
C GLY A 98 14.15 4.08 6.64
N GLY A 99 13.61 3.30 7.57
CA GLY A 99 14.33 2.71 8.69
C GLY A 99 14.31 3.58 9.94
N SER A 100 15.06 3.15 10.96
CA SER A 100 15.19 3.81 12.26
C SER A 100 15.74 5.24 12.17
N ARG A 101 16.56 5.51 11.15
CA ARG A 101 17.14 6.84 10.84
C ARG A 101 16.29 7.67 9.87
N GLY A 102 15.23 7.09 9.33
CA GLY A 102 14.25 7.79 8.50
C GLY A 102 12.99 8.10 9.29
N ASN A 103 11.85 7.94 8.64
CA ASN A 103 10.50 8.19 9.13
C ASN A 103 9.77 6.91 9.59
N SER A 104 10.42 5.75 9.74
CA SER A 104 9.73 4.52 10.19
C SER A 104 9.08 4.65 11.57
N GLY A 105 9.67 5.47 12.45
CA GLY A 105 9.10 5.82 13.75
C GLY A 105 7.91 6.79 13.69
N ASN A 106 7.77 7.53 12.58
CA ASN A 106 6.70 8.50 12.34
C ASN A 106 5.47 7.82 11.70
N ARG A 107 5.12 6.64 12.20
CA ARG A 107 4.07 5.76 11.66
C ARG A 107 3.37 5.02 12.78
N TRP A 108 2.16 4.55 12.50
CA TRP A 108 1.46 3.56 13.29
C TRP A 108 0.83 2.53 12.36
N PHE A 109 1.57 1.47 12.02
CA PHE A 109 1.22 0.53 10.95
C PHE A 109 -0.05 -0.30 11.21
N ASP A 110 -0.56 -0.33 12.45
CA ASP A 110 -1.88 -0.88 12.75
C ASP A 110 -3.04 0.03 12.30
N LYS A 111 -2.77 1.29 11.96
CA LYS A 111 -3.81 2.21 11.49
C LYS A 111 -4.16 1.92 10.04
N THR A 112 -5.46 1.73 9.78
CA THR A 112 -5.99 1.48 8.43
C THR A 112 -5.55 2.51 7.41
N LEU A 113 -5.58 3.81 7.72
CA LEU A 113 -5.24 4.87 6.79
C LEU A 113 -4.23 5.83 7.41
N GLN A 114 -3.11 6.03 6.72
CA GLN A 114 -2.08 6.99 7.10
C GLN A 114 -1.65 7.76 5.84
N PHE A 115 -1.93 9.05 5.79
CA PHE A 115 -1.43 9.94 4.74
C PHE A 115 -0.03 10.40 5.10
N VAL A 116 0.87 10.42 4.12
CA VAL A 116 2.26 10.83 4.30
C VAL A 116 2.48 12.12 3.50
N ILE A 117 2.96 13.16 4.17
CA ILE A 117 3.26 14.47 3.60
C ILE A 117 4.72 14.77 3.91
N GLY A 118 5.60 14.56 2.93
CA GLY A 118 7.02 14.88 3.03
C GLY A 118 7.30 16.37 2.83
N GLU A 119 8.28 16.89 3.57
CA GLU A 119 8.79 18.25 3.42
C GLU A 119 9.25 18.57 1.99
N ASP A 120 9.72 17.55 1.25
CA ASP A 120 10.18 17.66 -0.15
C ASP A 120 9.03 17.70 -1.17
N GLY A 121 7.77 17.71 -0.71
CA GLY A 121 6.57 17.69 -1.54
C GLY A 121 6.11 16.28 -1.93
N THR A 122 6.76 15.23 -1.43
CA THR A 122 6.34 13.84 -1.64
C THR A 122 5.07 13.56 -0.85
N VAL A 123 3.95 13.32 -1.54
CA VAL A 123 2.66 13.02 -0.90
C VAL A 123 2.18 11.64 -1.33
N GLY A 124 1.72 10.85 -0.36
CA GLY A 124 1.19 9.52 -0.58
C GLY A 124 0.44 9.01 0.63
N LEU A 125 0.29 7.69 0.71
CA LEU A 125 -0.34 7.03 1.84
C LEU A 125 0.24 5.64 2.05
N THR A 126 0.04 5.13 3.25
CA THR A 126 0.14 3.70 3.58
C THR A 126 -1.16 3.26 4.22
N TYR A 127 -1.56 2.01 3.97
CA TYR A 127 -2.80 1.48 4.49
C TYR A 127 -2.63 0.04 4.98
N GLU A 128 -3.27 -0.28 6.09
CA GLU A 128 -3.34 -1.64 6.61
C GLU A 128 -4.34 -2.44 5.76
N HIS A 129 -3.93 -3.62 5.31
CA HIS A 129 -4.60 -4.34 4.23
C HIS A 129 -5.77 -5.24 4.72
N SER A 130 -5.83 -5.53 6.02
CA SER A 130 -6.90 -6.34 6.59
C SER A 130 -8.32 -5.79 6.35
N PRO A 131 -8.59 -4.46 6.39
CA PRO A 131 -9.96 -3.94 6.26
C PRO A 131 -10.37 -3.65 4.82
N SER A 132 -9.40 -3.48 3.90
CA SER A 132 -9.68 -2.99 2.55
C SER A 132 -8.70 -3.51 1.51
N GLU A 133 -9.14 -3.46 0.26
CA GLU A 133 -8.34 -3.75 -0.94
C GLU A 133 -7.89 -2.44 -1.61
N GLY A 134 -6.99 -2.53 -2.58
CA GLY A 134 -6.50 -1.34 -3.31
C GLY A 134 -7.59 -0.54 -4.03
N GLN A 135 -8.66 -1.18 -4.54
CA GLN A 135 -9.68 -0.46 -5.34
C GLN A 135 -10.45 0.61 -4.53
N PRO A 136 -11.00 0.33 -3.33
CA PRO A 136 -11.54 1.39 -2.47
C PRO A 136 -10.55 2.52 -2.17
N ILE A 137 -9.29 2.19 -1.93
CA ILE A 137 -8.23 3.18 -1.64
C ILE A 137 -7.98 4.08 -2.86
N ALA A 138 -7.94 3.51 -4.07
CA ALA A 138 -7.80 4.27 -5.31
C ALA A 138 -8.97 5.23 -5.53
N VAL A 139 -10.21 4.76 -5.33
CA VAL A 139 -11.42 5.61 -5.46
C VAL A 139 -11.40 6.76 -4.46
N MET A 140 -11.02 6.50 -3.21
CA MET A 140 -10.85 7.56 -2.20
C MET A 140 -9.78 8.56 -2.63
N THR A 141 -8.64 8.09 -3.13
CA THR A 141 -7.52 8.95 -3.55
C THR A 141 -7.88 9.81 -4.77
N ASP A 142 -8.63 9.26 -5.73
CA ASP A 142 -9.16 10.01 -6.87
C ASP A 142 -10.10 11.13 -6.39
N PHE A 143 -11.04 10.80 -5.49
CA PHE A 143 -11.94 11.78 -4.89
C PHE A 143 -11.19 12.89 -4.15
N LEU A 144 -10.20 12.55 -3.31
CA LEU A 144 -9.40 13.53 -2.58
C LEU A 144 -8.62 14.43 -3.54
N THR A 145 -8.06 13.87 -4.60
CA THR A 145 -7.31 14.63 -5.62
C THR A 145 -8.22 15.60 -6.38
N GLU A 146 -9.44 15.19 -6.71
CA GLU A 146 -10.45 16.05 -7.33
C GLU A 146 -10.93 17.13 -6.36
N TYR A 147 -11.16 16.78 -5.10
CA TYR A 147 -11.58 17.72 -4.07
C TYR A 147 -10.52 18.80 -3.82
N ILE A 148 -9.24 18.44 -3.72
CA ILE A 148 -8.14 19.41 -3.54
C ILE A 148 -8.01 20.36 -4.74
N LYS A 149 -8.31 19.88 -5.96
CA LYS A 149 -8.33 20.73 -7.16
C LYS A 149 -9.56 21.62 -7.23
N SER A 150 -10.62 21.27 -6.52
CA SER A 150 -11.80 22.10 -6.39
C SER A 150 -11.54 23.12 -5.28
N ASP A 151 -11.77 24.41 -5.52
CA ASP A 151 -11.59 25.44 -4.48
C ASP A 151 -12.65 25.35 -3.35
N GLN A 152 -13.31 24.20 -3.20
CA GLN A 152 -14.37 23.96 -2.21
C GLN A 152 -13.88 24.12 -0.78
N ALA A 153 -12.66 23.67 -0.46
CA ALA A 153 -12.08 23.78 0.88
C ALA A 153 -11.92 25.24 1.34
N TYR A 154 -11.73 26.20 0.42
CA TYR A 154 -11.59 27.62 0.72
C TYR A 154 -12.91 28.30 1.08
N ASN A 155 -14.04 27.65 0.83
CA ASN A 155 -15.37 28.19 1.11
C ASN A 155 -15.89 27.84 2.52
N LEU A 156 -15.14 27.06 3.29
CA LEU A 156 -15.52 26.71 4.66
C LEU A 156 -15.29 27.90 5.60
N PRO A 157 -16.33 28.38 6.31
CA PRO A 157 -16.19 29.46 7.27
C PRO A 157 -15.42 28.99 8.52
N ASP A 158 -14.81 29.94 9.23
CA ASP A 158 -14.22 29.65 10.53
C ASP A 158 -15.31 29.16 11.51
N THR A 159 -15.01 28.09 12.22
CA THR A 159 -15.86 27.52 13.27
C THR A 159 -15.43 28.01 14.65
N LYS A 160 -16.12 27.57 15.71
CA LYS A 160 -15.70 27.86 17.08
C LYS A 160 -14.36 27.16 17.33
N ASN A 161 -13.36 27.91 17.82
CA ASN A 161 -12.02 27.39 18.07
C ASN A 161 -11.95 26.69 19.43
N ASP A 162 -12.68 25.58 19.59
CA ASP A 162 -12.68 24.76 20.81
C ASP A 162 -11.99 23.39 20.64
N CYS A 163 -11.38 23.15 19.48
CA CYS A 163 -10.67 21.93 19.12
C CYS A 163 -9.17 22.18 18.95
N TYR A 164 -8.40 22.05 20.03
CA TYR A 164 -6.94 22.18 19.99
C TYR A 164 -6.26 20.81 19.85
N PRO A 165 -5.11 20.71 19.15
CA PRO A 165 -4.30 19.51 19.18
C PRO A 165 -3.90 19.14 20.63
N GLU A 166 -3.98 17.85 20.96
CA GLU A 166 -3.46 17.30 22.21
C GLU A 166 -2.28 16.38 21.89
N LYS A 167 -1.15 16.60 22.55
CA LYS A 167 0.01 15.71 22.47
C LYS A 167 -0.27 14.39 23.21
N LEU A 168 -0.20 13.28 22.47
CA LEU A 168 -0.34 11.94 23.03
C LEU A 168 0.98 11.51 23.68
N ASN A 169 1.06 11.62 24.99
CA ASN A 169 2.24 11.22 25.75
C ASN A 169 2.29 9.72 25.97
N PHE A 170 3.51 9.20 26.05
CA PHE A 170 3.79 7.81 26.40
C PHE A 170 4.91 7.71 27.44
N ASN A 171 4.65 6.97 28.50
CA ASN A 171 5.60 6.61 29.54
C ASN A 171 6.42 5.40 29.09
N ILE A 172 7.75 5.59 29.00
CA ILE A 172 8.68 4.56 28.54
C ILE A 172 9.49 4.03 29.72
N ASN A 173 9.25 2.77 30.07
CA ASN A 173 10.07 2.02 31.01
C ASN A 173 11.22 1.31 30.26
N GLU A 174 12.15 0.71 31.01
CA GLU A 174 13.29 -0.02 30.45
C GLU A 174 12.87 -1.17 29.52
N THR A 175 11.80 -1.90 29.86
CA THR A 175 11.25 -2.97 29.03
C THR A 175 10.78 -2.46 27.67
N ILE A 176 10.03 -1.35 27.64
CA ILE A 176 9.54 -0.74 26.40
C ILE A 176 10.70 -0.16 25.59
N ALA A 177 11.68 0.46 26.24
CA ALA A 177 12.88 0.95 25.57
C ALA A 177 13.65 -0.18 24.85
N ASN A 178 13.76 -1.36 25.48
CA ASN A 178 14.36 -2.54 24.86
C ASN A 178 13.56 -3.07 23.66
N TYR A 179 12.22 -3.01 23.72
CA TYR A 179 11.38 -3.33 22.56
C TYR A 179 11.58 -2.33 21.42
N ILE A 180 11.67 -1.02 21.72
CA ILE A 180 11.92 0.02 20.71
C ILE A 180 13.28 -0.21 20.05
N HIS A 181 14.32 -0.51 20.84
CA HIS A 181 15.63 -0.84 20.30
C HIS A 181 15.59 -2.05 19.36
N SER A 182 14.92 -3.13 19.77
CA SER A 182 14.78 -4.34 18.95
C SER A 182 14.04 -4.05 17.64
N ALA A 183 12.94 -3.29 17.71
CA ALA A 183 12.15 -2.88 16.56
C ALA A 183 12.94 -2.01 15.58
N ASN A 184 13.76 -1.07 16.07
CA ASN A 184 14.68 -0.29 15.22
C ASN A 184 15.66 -1.18 14.46
N VAL A 185 16.28 -2.15 15.15
CA VAL A 185 17.21 -3.09 14.51
C VAL A 185 16.50 -3.98 13.49
N ASN A 186 15.27 -4.39 13.76
CA ASN A 186 14.51 -5.24 12.86
C ASN A 186 14.02 -4.47 11.61
N VAL A 187 13.49 -3.26 11.77
CA VAL A 187 13.03 -2.45 10.64
C VAL A 187 14.19 -2.11 9.71
N ASP A 188 15.38 -1.80 10.25
CA ASP A 188 16.56 -1.53 9.42
C ASP A 188 16.92 -2.74 8.55
N LYS A 189 16.88 -3.96 9.09
CA LYS A 189 17.09 -5.20 8.31
C LYS A 189 16.04 -5.38 7.21
N LEU A 190 14.77 -5.07 7.50
CA LEU A 190 13.69 -5.16 6.52
C LEU A 190 13.88 -4.16 5.39
N VAL A 191 14.28 -2.92 5.72
CA VAL A 191 14.56 -1.86 4.76
C VAL A 191 15.75 -2.20 3.88
N ASP A 192 16.83 -2.70 4.47
CA ASP A 192 18.04 -3.11 3.74
C ASP A 192 17.79 -4.29 2.79
N ASN A 193 16.84 -5.16 3.14
CA ASN A 193 16.49 -6.33 2.34
C ASN A 193 15.47 -6.05 1.22
N LEU A 194 14.90 -4.84 1.15
CA LEU A 194 13.93 -4.47 0.12
C LEU A 194 14.61 -3.87 -1.12
N ASP A 195 14.68 -4.64 -2.21
CA ASP A 195 14.98 -4.11 -3.54
C ASP A 195 13.70 -3.67 -4.25
N MET A 196 13.65 -2.42 -4.69
CA MET A 196 12.45 -1.85 -5.31
C MET A 196 12.78 -0.78 -6.34
N ALA A 197 12.24 -0.95 -7.54
CA ALA A 197 12.37 -0.02 -8.64
C ALA A 197 10.99 0.45 -9.14
N SER A 198 10.68 1.73 -8.96
CA SER A 198 9.50 2.38 -9.53
C SER A 198 9.87 3.06 -10.84
N PHE A 199 9.23 2.68 -11.95
CA PHE A 199 9.48 3.27 -13.26
C PHE A 199 8.18 3.59 -14.01
N GLN A 200 8.27 4.50 -14.97
CA GLN A 200 7.16 4.87 -15.84
C GLN A 200 7.38 4.31 -17.24
N PHE A 201 6.50 3.41 -17.68
CA PHE A 201 6.48 2.94 -19.05
C PHE A 201 5.85 4.00 -19.97
N LYS A 202 6.67 4.64 -20.82
CA LYS A 202 6.25 5.79 -21.65
C LYS A 202 5.91 5.44 -23.10
N CYS A 203 6.18 4.22 -23.56
CA CYS A 203 6.07 3.87 -24.98
C CYS A 203 4.61 3.84 -25.46
N PHE A 204 3.69 3.33 -24.64
CA PHE A 204 2.26 3.30 -24.93
C PHE A 204 1.46 3.05 -23.65
N GLY A 205 0.13 3.13 -23.75
CA GLY A 205 -0.80 2.75 -22.69
C GLY A 205 -1.97 1.92 -23.21
N LYS A 206 -3.08 1.90 -22.46
CA LYS A 206 -4.27 1.08 -22.75
C LYS A 206 -4.83 1.23 -24.16
N ASN A 207 -4.70 2.42 -24.77
CA ASN A 207 -5.28 2.71 -26.08
C ASN A 207 -4.63 1.88 -27.19
N PHE A 208 -3.29 1.72 -27.16
CA PHE A 208 -2.57 0.89 -28.13
C PHE A 208 -3.02 -0.57 -28.07
N VAL A 209 -3.09 -1.14 -26.87
CA VAL A 209 -3.50 -2.54 -26.67
C VAL A 209 -4.94 -2.76 -27.15
N LYS A 210 -5.84 -1.80 -26.88
CA LYS A 210 -7.23 -1.86 -27.33
C LYS A 210 -7.40 -1.79 -28.85
N LEU A 211 -6.52 -1.10 -29.59
CA LEU A 211 -6.55 -1.09 -31.06
C LEU A 211 -6.36 -2.50 -31.64
N HIS A 212 -5.65 -3.37 -30.92
CA HIS A 212 -5.46 -4.77 -31.29
C HIS A 212 -6.52 -5.71 -30.69
N GLN A 213 -7.61 -5.17 -30.13
CA GLN A 213 -8.72 -5.92 -29.53
C GLN A 213 -8.30 -6.83 -28.36
N LEU A 214 -7.23 -6.46 -27.66
CA LEU A 214 -6.71 -7.18 -26.50
C LEU A 214 -7.09 -6.49 -25.19
N SER A 215 -7.19 -7.26 -24.10
CA SER A 215 -7.35 -6.73 -22.75
C SER A 215 -6.04 -6.07 -22.30
N PRO A 216 -6.02 -4.77 -21.92
CA PRO A 216 -4.80 -4.12 -21.45
C PRO A 216 -4.17 -4.80 -20.23
N ASP A 217 -5.00 -5.22 -19.28
CA ASP A 217 -4.57 -5.94 -18.09
C ASP A 217 -3.92 -7.28 -18.46
N SER A 218 -4.64 -8.13 -19.18
CA SER A 218 -4.16 -9.46 -19.55
C SER A 218 -2.92 -9.41 -20.46
N PHE A 219 -2.79 -8.36 -21.27
CA PHE A 219 -1.56 -8.09 -22.03
C PHE A 219 -0.36 -7.81 -21.13
N VAL A 220 -0.53 -7.00 -20.07
CA VAL A 220 0.53 -6.72 -19.09
C VAL A 220 0.87 -7.98 -18.29
N GLN A 221 -0.12 -8.78 -17.90
CA GLN A 221 0.11 -10.05 -17.20
C GLN A 221 0.95 -11.02 -18.05
N MET A 222 0.71 -11.10 -19.36
CA MET A 222 1.54 -11.89 -20.28
C MET A 222 2.95 -11.29 -20.47
N ALA A 223 3.09 -9.96 -20.44
CA ALA A 223 4.40 -9.32 -20.46
C ALA A 223 5.22 -9.66 -19.21
N ILE A 224 4.59 -9.71 -18.03
CA ILE A 224 5.21 -10.14 -16.76
C ILE A 224 5.64 -11.61 -16.87
N GLN A 225 4.76 -12.51 -17.33
CA GLN A 225 5.08 -13.92 -17.56
C GLN A 225 6.28 -14.10 -18.52
N LEU A 226 6.29 -13.37 -19.64
CA LEU A 226 7.41 -13.41 -20.59
C LEU A 226 8.71 -12.89 -19.96
N ALA A 227 8.66 -11.80 -19.21
CA ALA A 227 9.83 -11.22 -18.55
C ALA A 227 10.42 -12.20 -17.52
N PHE A 228 9.57 -12.79 -16.67
CA PHE A 228 9.98 -13.80 -15.70
C PHE A 228 10.60 -15.02 -16.38
N TYR A 229 9.92 -15.60 -17.37
CA TYR A 229 10.41 -16.78 -18.09
C TYR A 229 11.71 -16.49 -18.85
N ARG A 230 11.92 -15.28 -19.36
CA ARG A 230 13.16 -14.88 -20.04
C ARG A 230 14.37 -14.93 -19.10
N ILE A 231 14.19 -14.54 -17.84
CA ILE A 231 15.25 -14.52 -16.83
C ILE A 231 15.47 -15.92 -16.26
N HIS A 232 14.40 -16.60 -15.84
CA HIS A 232 14.51 -17.81 -15.03
C HIS A 232 14.38 -19.12 -15.82
N ARG A 233 13.83 -19.08 -17.05
CA ARG A 233 13.60 -20.24 -17.92
C ARG A 233 12.68 -21.32 -17.35
N VAL A 234 11.92 -20.98 -16.32
CA VAL A 234 10.90 -21.82 -15.70
C VAL A 234 9.58 -21.02 -15.56
N PRO A 235 8.42 -21.69 -15.56
CA PRO A 235 7.15 -21.04 -15.22
C PRO A 235 7.17 -20.49 -13.79
N GLY A 236 6.62 -19.29 -13.58
CA GLY A 236 6.51 -18.69 -12.25
C GLY A 236 5.09 -18.79 -11.72
N ALA A 237 4.91 -19.19 -10.47
CA ALA A 237 3.61 -19.16 -9.80
C ALA A 237 3.18 -17.70 -9.59
N GLN A 238 2.36 -17.16 -10.49
CA GLN A 238 1.91 -15.78 -10.47
C GLN A 238 0.51 -15.67 -9.88
N TYR A 239 0.42 -14.87 -8.81
CA TYR A 239 -0.82 -14.44 -8.19
C TYR A 239 -1.23 -13.08 -8.75
N GLU A 240 -2.48 -12.96 -9.14
CA GLU A 240 -3.14 -11.69 -9.44
C GLU A 240 -4.47 -11.63 -8.69
N SER A 241 -4.77 -10.48 -8.08
CA SER A 241 -6.01 -10.30 -7.31
C SER A 241 -7.19 -9.99 -8.23
N ALA A 242 -8.27 -10.76 -8.10
CA ALA A 242 -9.57 -10.47 -8.71
C ALA A 242 -10.59 -10.06 -7.64
N SER A 243 -11.22 -8.91 -7.85
CA SER A 243 -12.30 -8.43 -6.98
C SER A 243 -13.55 -9.32 -7.06
N THR A 244 -14.03 -9.75 -5.89
CA THR A 244 -15.30 -10.48 -5.74
C THR A 244 -16.41 -9.59 -5.17
N ARG A 245 -16.27 -8.25 -5.23
CA ARG A 245 -17.21 -7.26 -4.67
C ARG A 245 -18.65 -7.31 -5.21
N LYS A 246 -18.95 -8.19 -6.18
CA LYS A 246 -20.32 -8.49 -6.63
C LYS A 246 -21.10 -9.34 -5.63
N PHE A 247 -20.40 -9.99 -4.70
CA PHE A 247 -20.98 -10.79 -3.63
C PHE A 247 -20.92 -10.04 -2.30
N ILE A 248 -21.87 -10.32 -1.41
CA ILE A 248 -21.89 -9.76 -0.06
C ILE A 248 -20.61 -10.20 0.66
N HIS A 249 -19.91 -9.24 1.27
CA HIS A 249 -18.59 -9.43 1.90
C HIS A 249 -17.47 -9.92 0.97
N GLY A 250 -17.66 -9.86 -0.35
CA GLY A 250 -16.64 -10.24 -1.32
C GLY A 250 -15.37 -9.39 -1.19
N ARG A 251 -14.24 -10.06 -1.02
CA ARG A 251 -12.88 -9.50 -1.02
C ARG A 251 -12.22 -9.76 -2.37
N THR A 252 -11.38 -10.79 -2.42
CA THR A 252 -10.57 -11.15 -3.56
C THR A 252 -10.59 -12.65 -3.79
N GLU A 253 -10.39 -13.05 -5.04
CA GLU A 253 -10.00 -14.41 -5.43
C GLU A 253 -8.77 -14.33 -6.34
N THR A 254 -8.11 -15.45 -6.57
CA THR A 254 -6.84 -15.55 -7.29
C THR A 254 -7.05 -15.76 -8.79
N ILE A 255 -6.60 -14.82 -9.59
CA ILE A 255 -6.25 -15.06 -10.99
C ILE A 255 -4.87 -15.72 -11.01
N ARG A 256 -4.80 -16.92 -11.60
CA ARG A 256 -3.54 -17.64 -11.79
C ARG A 256 -3.02 -17.32 -13.19
N SER A 257 -2.26 -16.25 -13.33
CA SER A 257 -1.82 -15.76 -14.64
C SER A 257 -0.84 -16.72 -15.35
N CYS A 258 -0.22 -17.64 -14.61
CA CYS A 258 0.57 -18.73 -15.15
C CYS A 258 -0.32 -19.89 -15.62
N SER A 259 -0.60 -19.95 -16.92
CA SER A 259 -1.31 -21.04 -17.60
C SER A 259 -0.43 -21.77 -18.63
N ILE A 260 -0.93 -22.88 -19.18
CA ILE A 260 -0.29 -23.61 -20.28
C ILE A 260 0.01 -22.65 -21.45
N GLU A 261 -0.95 -21.81 -21.81
CA GLU A 261 -0.85 -20.86 -22.92
C GLU A 261 0.14 -19.73 -22.63
N SER A 262 0.20 -19.24 -21.38
CA SER A 262 1.21 -18.23 -20.98
C SER A 262 2.64 -18.76 -21.12
N VAL A 263 2.88 -20.02 -20.72
CA VAL A 263 4.18 -20.68 -20.83
C VAL A 263 4.51 -20.98 -22.30
N GLN A 264 3.52 -21.44 -23.07
CA GLN A 264 3.70 -21.69 -24.49
C GLN A 264 4.00 -20.39 -25.26
N PHE A 265 3.32 -19.30 -24.93
CA PHE A 265 3.64 -17.97 -25.44
C PHE A 265 5.08 -17.58 -25.11
N ALA A 266 5.50 -17.67 -23.84
CA ALA A 266 6.85 -17.30 -23.43
C ALA A 266 7.93 -18.12 -24.15
N LYS A 267 7.73 -19.44 -24.28
CA LYS A 267 8.61 -20.33 -25.06
C LYS A 267 8.67 -19.92 -26.53
N THR A 268 7.51 -19.74 -27.17
CA THR A 268 7.40 -19.38 -28.60
C THR A 268 8.03 -18.02 -28.89
N MET A 269 7.84 -17.03 -28.00
CA MET A 269 8.36 -15.68 -28.18
C MET A 269 9.90 -15.65 -28.15
N LEU A 270 10.51 -16.49 -27.33
CA LEU A 270 11.98 -16.57 -27.15
C LEU A 270 12.66 -17.55 -28.11
N ASP A 271 11.91 -18.35 -28.85
CA ASP A 271 12.43 -19.26 -29.87
C ASP A 271 12.81 -18.49 -31.15
N THR A 272 14.05 -18.66 -31.61
CA THR A 272 14.58 -18.04 -32.83
C THR A 272 14.09 -18.73 -34.11
N GLY A 273 13.62 -19.99 -34.01
CA GLY A 273 13.05 -20.74 -35.12
C GLY A 273 11.57 -20.43 -35.41
N LYS A 274 10.89 -19.68 -34.54
CA LYS A 274 9.47 -19.31 -34.69
C LYS A 274 9.29 -18.03 -35.48
N THR A 275 8.31 -18.02 -36.38
CA THR A 275 7.98 -16.85 -37.20
C THR A 275 7.30 -15.76 -36.35
N VAL A 276 7.27 -14.53 -36.86
CA VAL A 276 6.50 -13.44 -36.22
C VAL A 276 5.02 -13.82 -36.11
N ALA A 277 4.48 -14.51 -37.11
CA ALA A 277 3.08 -14.97 -37.09
C ALA A 277 2.82 -15.95 -35.93
N ASP A 278 3.72 -16.92 -35.71
CA ASP A 278 3.60 -17.87 -34.59
C ASP A 278 3.63 -17.15 -33.24
N LYS A 279 4.53 -16.17 -33.09
CA LYS A 279 4.67 -15.38 -31.86
C LYS A 279 3.43 -14.54 -31.57
N VAL A 280 2.86 -13.91 -32.60
CA VAL A 280 1.62 -13.13 -32.49
C VAL A 280 0.43 -14.03 -32.17
N ALA A 281 0.34 -15.22 -32.78
CA ALA A 281 -0.73 -16.18 -32.49
C ALA A 281 -0.68 -16.64 -31.03
N ALA A 282 0.48 -17.06 -30.55
CA ALA A 282 0.66 -17.49 -29.17
C ALA A 282 0.38 -16.37 -28.16
N LEU A 283 0.80 -15.14 -28.45
CA LEU A 283 0.47 -13.97 -27.62
C LEU A 283 -1.03 -13.76 -27.51
N LYS A 284 -1.74 -13.75 -28.66
CA LYS A 284 -3.20 -13.53 -28.68
C LYS A 284 -3.92 -14.61 -27.90
N GLU A 285 -3.56 -15.87 -28.11
CA GLU A 285 -4.14 -17.00 -27.40
C GLU A 285 -3.96 -16.87 -25.88
N ALA A 286 -2.73 -16.61 -25.42
CA ALA A 286 -2.45 -16.47 -23.99
C ALA A 286 -3.20 -15.30 -23.35
N VAL A 287 -3.28 -14.15 -24.03
CA VAL A 287 -4.06 -12.98 -23.56
C VAL A 287 -5.56 -13.27 -23.49
N ILE A 288 -6.11 -13.99 -24.47
CA ILE A 288 -7.53 -14.37 -24.48
C ILE A 288 -7.82 -15.34 -23.33
N LYS A 289 -6.98 -16.37 -23.13
CA LYS A 289 -7.14 -17.37 -22.07
C LYS A 289 -7.05 -16.77 -20.68
N HIS A 290 -6.09 -15.86 -20.48
CA HIS A 290 -5.99 -15.10 -19.24
C HIS A 290 -7.27 -14.30 -18.97
N LYS A 291 -7.80 -13.60 -19.98
CA LYS A 291 -9.04 -12.81 -19.84
C LYS A 291 -10.24 -13.71 -19.50
N GLU A 292 -10.36 -14.87 -20.15
CA GLU A 292 -11.41 -15.86 -19.84
C GLU A 292 -11.34 -16.30 -18.37
N TYR A 293 -10.13 -16.65 -17.89
CA TYR A 293 -9.91 -17.05 -16.50
C TYR A 293 -10.26 -15.91 -15.53
N ALA A 294 -9.80 -14.69 -15.79
CA ALA A 294 -10.11 -13.52 -14.97
C ALA A 294 -11.63 -13.26 -14.86
N GLN A 295 -12.37 -13.47 -15.96
CA GLN A 295 -13.83 -13.34 -15.97
C GLN A 295 -14.54 -14.42 -15.16
N GLN A 296 -14.05 -15.66 -15.22
CA GLN A 296 -14.57 -16.78 -14.41
C GLN A 296 -14.36 -16.52 -12.92
N VAL A 297 -13.16 -16.07 -12.53
CA VAL A 297 -12.81 -15.76 -11.13
C VAL A 297 -13.63 -14.59 -10.59
N SER A 298 -13.87 -13.56 -11.40
CA SER A 298 -14.64 -12.36 -10.98
C SER A 298 -16.16 -12.58 -10.98
N ARG A 299 -16.64 -13.70 -11.53
CA ARG A 299 -18.05 -14.11 -11.57
C ARG A 299 -18.13 -15.62 -11.37
N PRO A 300 -17.65 -16.14 -10.23
CA PRO A 300 -17.67 -17.56 -9.97
C PRO A 300 -19.10 -18.04 -10.05
N SER A 301 -19.33 -19.08 -10.85
CA SER A 301 -20.56 -19.85 -10.75
C SER A 301 -20.56 -20.57 -9.40
N ILE A 302 -21.73 -21.01 -8.93
CA ILE A 302 -21.84 -21.85 -7.70
C ILE A 302 -20.87 -23.05 -7.76
N TYR A 303 -20.58 -23.58 -8.95
CA TYR A 303 -19.65 -24.69 -9.17
C TYR A 303 -18.17 -24.31 -9.00
N THR A 304 -17.79 -23.08 -9.33
CA THR A 304 -16.39 -22.60 -9.29
C THR A 304 -15.91 -22.36 -7.85
N LEU A 305 -16.81 -22.05 -6.91
CA LEU A 305 -16.49 -21.85 -5.50
C LEU A 305 -16.34 -23.18 -4.71
N PHE A 306 -16.93 -24.28 -5.19
CA PHE A 306 -17.06 -25.50 -4.39
C PHE A 306 -16.46 -26.79 -4.99
N LEU A 307 -16.26 -26.92 -6.31
CA LEU A 307 -16.00 -28.25 -6.90
C LEU A 307 -14.91 -28.35 -7.98
N GLU A 308 -14.34 -27.26 -8.50
CA GLU A 308 -13.37 -27.33 -9.61
C GLU A 308 -11.95 -26.83 -9.30
N TYR A 309 -11.65 -26.48 -8.05
CA TYR A 309 -10.28 -26.34 -7.59
C TYR A 309 -9.86 -27.61 -6.85
N PRO A 310 -9.44 -28.70 -7.53
CA PRO A 310 -8.62 -29.65 -6.83
C PRO A 310 -7.38 -28.87 -6.40
N LEU A 311 -7.20 -28.75 -5.09
CA LEU A 311 -5.91 -28.51 -4.45
C LEU A 311 -4.96 -29.64 -4.91
N ARG A 312 -4.51 -29.61 -6.17
CA ARG A 312 -3.36 -30.40 -6.61
C ARG A 312 -2.13 -29.67 -6.10
N PHE A 313 -1.86 -29.87 -4.81
CA PHE A 313 -0.51 -29.89 -4.30
C PHE A 313 0.17 -31.14 -4.88
N ASP A 314 0.51 -31.10 -6.17
CA ASP A 314 1.60 -31.95 -6.66
C ASP A 314 2.87 -31.13 -6.48
N VAL A 315 3.47 -31.33 -5.30
CA VAL A 315 4.81 -30.88 -4.97
C VAL A 315 5.77 -31.64 -5.89
N CYS A 316 6.50 -30.90 -6.73
CA CYS A 316 7.77 -31.32 -7.33
C CYS A 316 8.84 -30.32 -6.89
#